data_AF-A0A4Y2ASW6-F1
#
_entry.id   AF-A0A4Y2ASW6-F1
#
_cell.length_a   1.000
_cell.length_b   1.000
_cell.length_c   1.000
_cell.angle_alpha   90.00
_cell.angle_beta   90.00
_cell.angle_gamma   90.00
#
_symmetry.space_group_name_H-M   'P 1'
#
loop_
_entity.id
_entity.type
_entity.pdbx_description
1 polymer ?
#
loop_
_entity_poly.entity_id
_entity_poly.type
_entity_poly.pdbx_seq_one_letter_code
_entity_poly.pdbx_strand_id
1 'polypeptide(L)' 'WISSEAKKEGIEENIAKYDGKWAVEEAERNGLKGDLGLVLKSKAHHHAISARLDKPFLFDNKPFIL' A
#
# COMPACT_ATOMS: atom_id res chain seq x y z
N TRP A 1 -8.14 -2.61 0.12
CA TRP A 1 -6.86 -2.73 -0.60
C TRP A 1 -6.69 -4.15 -1.11
N ILE A 2 -5.97 -4.32 -2.22
CA ILE A 2 -5.61 -5.61 -2.81
C ILE A 2 -4.09 -5.72 -2.77
N SER A 3 -3.57 -6.78 -2.14
CA SER A 3 -2.13 -7.07 -2.12
C SER A 3 -1.65 -7.62 -3.46
N SER A 4 -0.42 -7.27 -3.85
CA SER A 4 0.19 -7.77 -5.07
C SER A 4 0.61 -9.23 -4.94
N GLU A 5 0.31 -10.03 -5.96
CA GLU A 5 0.81 -11.41 -6.10
C GLU A 5 1.99 -11.50 -7.09
N ALA A 6 2.44 -10.36 -7.63
CA ALA A 6 3.52 -10.32 -8.59
C ALA A 6 4.84 -10.82 -7.97
N LYS A 7 5.63 -11.54 -8.76
CA LYS A 7 6.99 -11.94 -8.41
C LYS A 7 7.94 -11.47 -9.49
N LYS A 8 9.12 -10.99 -9.11
CA LYS A 8 10.18 -10.70 -10.08
C LYS A 8 10.84 -12.02 -10.48
N GLU A 9 10.82 -12.34 -11.77
CA GLU A 9 11.56 -13.49 -12.29
C GLU A 9 13.07 -13.20 -12.29
N GLY A 10 13.89 -14.22 -12.01
CA GLY A 10 15.36 -14.11 -12.02
C GLY A 10 16.00 -13.55 -10.74
N ILE A 11 15.26 -13.44 -9.63
CA ILE A 11 15.77 -13.00 -8.31
C ILE A 11 15.56 -14.12 -7.28
N GLU A 12 16.42 -14.19 -6.26
CA GLU A 12 16.27 -15.12 -5.13
C GLU A 12 14.86 -15.08 -4.53
N GLU A 13 14.30 -16.27 -4.24
CA GLU A 13 12.89 -16.47 -3.86
C GLU A 13 12.48 -15.69 -2.59
N ASN A 14 13.45 -15.39 -1.72
CA ASN A 14 13.29 -14.61 -0.49
C ASN A 14 13.14 -13.08 -0.73
N ILE A 15 13.57 -12.56 -1.87
CA ILE A 15 13.50 -11.14 -2.24
C ILE A 15 12.48 -10.91 -3.37
N ALA A 16 12.17 -11.97 -4.12
CA ALA A 16 11.28 -11.92 -5.28
C ALA A 16 9.79 -11.65 -4.95
N LYS A 17 9.37 -11.77 -3.68
CA LYS A 17 7.97 -11.68 -3.24
C LYS A 17 7.67 -10.30 -2.60
N TYR A 18 6.48 -9.77 -2.89
CA TYR A 18 5.91 -8.60 -2.21
C TYR A 18 4.99 -9.06 -1.06
N ASP A 19 5.58 -9.67 -0.04
CA ASP A 19 4.87 -10.32 1.08
C ASP A 19 4.79 -9.45 2.35
N GLY A 20 5.10 -8.16 2.23
CA GLY A 20 4.97 -7.22 3.33
C GLY A 20 3.54 -7.11 3.87
N LYS A 21 3.41 -7.12 5.21
CA LYS A 21 2.12 -7.10 5.92
C LYS A 21 1.68 -5.68 6.28
N TRP A 22 0.37 -5.47 6.26
CA TRP A 22 -0.28 -4.20 6.58
C TRP A 22 -1.32 -4.37 7.69
N ALA A 23 -1.56 -3.32 8.46
CA ALA A 23 -2.63 -3.24 9.46
C ALA A 23 -3.27 -1.85 9.47
N VAL A 24 -4.46 -1.73 10.05
CA VAL A 24 -5.17 -0.46 10.25
C VAL A 24 -5.12 -0.14 11.73
N GLU A 25 -4.34 0.85 12.12
CA GLU A 25 -4.00 1.14 13.52
C GLU A 25 -3.89 2.64 13.79
N GLU A 26 -3.98 3.04 15.05
CA GLU A 26 -3.72 4.42 15.46
C GLU A 26 -2.23 4.77 15.33
N ALA A 27 -1.93 6.05 15.13
CA ALA A 27 -0.54 6.51 15.05
C ALA A 27 0.18 6.36 16.39
N GLU A 28 1.41 5.83 16.37
CA GLU A 28 2.23 5.61 17.58
C GLU A 28 2.60 6.92 18.29
N ARG A 29 2.61 8.05 17.58
CA ARG A 29 2.95 9.37 18.11
C ARG A 29 1.89 10.37 17.69
N ASN A 30 1.38 11.14 18.65
CA ASN A 30 0.39 12.18 18.42
C ASN A 30 -0.88 11.70 17.70
N GLY A 31 -1.27 10.44 17.91
CA GLY A 31 -2.49 9.89 17.32
C GLY A 31 -3.75 10.55 17.87
N LEU A 32 -4.71 10.80 16.97
CA LEU A 32 -6.05 11.20 17.35
C LEU A 32 -6.88 9.93 17.55
N LYS A 33 -7.66 9.87 18.64
CA LYS A 33 -8.49 8.71 18.96
C LYS A 33 -9.45 8.40 17.80
N GLY A 34 -9.39 7.16 17.30
CA GLY A 34 -10.21 6.71 16.18
C GLY A 34 -9.73 7.14 14.79
N ASP A 35 -8.61 7.86 14.69
CA ASP A 35 -7.94 8.16 13.43
C ASP A 35 -6.96 7.02 13.09
N LEU A 36 -7.43 6.09 12.27
CA LEU A 36 -6.69 4.89 11.91
C LEU A 36 -6.01 5.06 10.55
N GLY A 37 -4.72 4.73 10.52
CA GLY A 37 -3.91 4.73 9.31
C GLY A 37 -3.57 3.32 8.85
N LEU A 38 -3.31 3.16 7.55
CA LEU A 38 -2.76 1.93 7.01
C LEU A 38 -1.24 1.90 7.23
N VAL A 39 -0.76 0.96 8.03
CA VAL A 39 0.63 0.90 8.52
C VAL A 39 1.35 -0.36 8.05
N LEU A 40 2.65 -0.23 7.77
CA LEU A 40 3.55 -1.34 7.46
C LEU A 40 3.94 -2.07 8.76
N LYS A 41 3.85 -3.40 8.79
CA LYS A 41 4.15 -4.18 10.01
C LYS A 41 5.38 -5.08 9.89
N SER A 42 5.82 -5.41 8.68
CA SER A 42 7.00 -6.26 8.45
C SER A 42 8.24 -5.45 8.13
N LYS A 43 9.30 -5.64 8.92
CA LYS A 43 10.61 -5.00 8.69
C LYS A 43 11.33 -5.67 7.53
N ALA A 44 11.97 -4.87 6.67
CA ALA A 44 12.82 -5.35 5.57
C ALA A 44 12.12 -6.23 4.51
N HIS A 45 10.82 -6.05 4.30
CA HIS A 45 10.07 -6.70 3.22
C HIS A 45 9.62 -5.65 2.19
N HIS A 46 9.48 -6.04 0.93
CA HIS A 46 8.84 -5.20 -0.08
C HIS A 46 7.31 -5.26 0.10
N HIS A 47 6.66 -4.12 0.05
CA HIS A 47 5.21 -4.02 0.23
C HIS A 47 4.58 -3.51 -1.07
N ALA A 48 3.51 -4.15 -1.52
CA ALA A 48 2.76 -3.70 -2.69
C ALA A 48 1.27 -3.96 -2.48
N ILE A 49 0.50 -2.88 -2.43
CA ILE A 49 -0.96 -2.88 -2.35
C ILE A 49 -1.51 -1.88 -3.36
N SER A 50 -2.75 -2.09 -3.78
CA SER A 50 -3.49 -1.16 -4.63
C SER A 50 -4.93 -0.98 -4.12
N ALA A 51 -5.53 0.14 -4.51
CA ALA A 51 -6.96 0.36 -4.39
C ALA A 51 -7.43 0.96 -5.72
N ARG A 52 -8.58 0.48 -6.22
CA ARG A 52 -9.22 1.11 -7.37
C ARG A 52 -9.93 2.37 -6.92
N LEU A 53 -9.87 3.42 -7.73
CA LEU A 53 -10.75 4.57 -7.58
C LEU A 53 -12.20 4.14 -7.91
N ASP A 54 -13.17 4.80 -7.29
CA ASP A 54 -14.60 4.52 -7.54
C ASP A 54 -15.00 4.76 -9.00
N LYS A 55 -14.27 5.62 -9.70
CA LYS A 55 -14.41 5.88 -11.14
C LYS A 55 -13.04 6.16 -11.76
N PRO A 56 -12.84 5.88 -13.07
CA PRO A 56 -11.67 6.33 -13.79
C PRO A 56 -11.52 7.85 -13.72
N PHE A 57 -10.29 8.33 -13.46
CA PHE A 57 -9.97 9.75 -13.62
C PHE A 57 -9.49 9.98 -15.06
N LEU A 58 -10.18 10.87 -15.79
CA LEU A 58 -9.82 11.26 -17.14
C LEU A 58 -9.03 12.58 -17.08
N PHE A 59 -7.88 12.61 -17.75
CA PHE A 59 -7.06 13.81 -17.88
C PHE A 59 -7.59 14.68 -19.02
N ASP A 60 -8.64 15.43 -18.73
CA ASP A 60 -9.25 16.39 -19.66
C ASP A 60 -8.92 17.85 -19.25
N ASN A 61 -9.94 18.67 -18.98
CA ASN A 61 -9.80 20.07 -18.59
C ASN A 61 -9.85 20.28 -17.07
N LYS A 62 -9.94 19.20 -16.27
CA LYS A 62 -9.94 19.30 -14.79
C LYS A 62 -8.54 19.05 -14.21
N PRO A 63 -8.13 19.82 -13.19
CA PRO A 63 -6.86 19.58 -12.52
C PRO A 63 -6.88 18.22 -11.81
N PHE A 64 -5.79 17.49 -11.93
CA PHE A 64 -5.53 16.31 -11.11
C PHE A 64 -4.96 16.75 -9.76
N ILE A 65 -5.63 16.37 -8.68
CA ILE A 65 -5.23 16.65 -7.31
C ILE A 65 -5.13 15.29 -6.61
N LEU A 66 -3.95 14.99 -6.06
CA LEU A 66 -3.64 13.77 -5.32
C LEU A 66 -3.35 14.11 -3.87
#